data_AF-A0A101SU38-F1
#
_entry.id   AF-A0A101SU38-F1
#
_cell.length_a   1.000
_cell.length_b   1.000
_cell.length_c   1.000
_cell.angle_alpha   90.00
_cell.angle_beta   90.00
_cell.angle_gamma   90.00
#
_symmetry.space_group_name_H-M   'P 1'
#
loop_
_entity.id
_entity.type
_entity.pdbx_description
1 polymer ?
#
loop_
_entity_poly.entity_id
_entity_poly.type
_entity_poly.pdbx_seq_one_letter_code
_entity_poly.pdbx_strand_id
1 'polypeptide(L)'
;MPSAAYAIDEVREWNSKSEPLTEKSYGSTGKAYGKWKVTQTSDGTKSKAYGYSKLSYQADNHKVYFDLDTHLNAGYCTQVSKYMSCSKEYYYYKSDEGKHHDSSAWTYNTAQTGVTGAADYARAGMATCLDIPARPDTCSGRTYTAGGKY
;
A
#
# COMPACT_ATOMS: atom_id res chain seq x y z
N MET A 1 2.62 -27.72 -17.47
CA MET A 1 2.08 -27.31 -16.15
C MET A 1 2.36 -25.83 -16.01
N PRO A 2 1.38 -24.95 -15.76
CA PRO A 2 1.68 -23.54 -15.54
C PRO A 2 2.50 -23.43 -14.26
N SER A 3 3.68 -22.80 -14.35
CA SER A 3 4.57 -22.64 -13.22
C SER A 3 3.86 -21.87 -12.12
N ALA A 4 3.81 -22.46 -10.92
CA ALA A 4 3.38 -21.75 -9.73
C ALA A 4 4.19 -20.45 -9.61
N ALA A 5 3.46 -19.38 -9.43
CA ALA A 5 3.91 -18.05 -9.70
C ALA A 5 4.45 -17.46 -8.37
N TYR A 6 5.73 -17.10 -8.37
CA TYR A 6 6.64 -17.21 -7.21
C TYR A 6 6.42 -16.18 -6.07
N ALA A 7 5.39 -15.32 -6.13
CA ALA A 7 5.09 -14.29 -5.13
C ALA A 7 3.62 -14.25 -4.70
N ILE A 8 2.81 -15.23 -5.12
CA ILE A 8 1.51 -15.46 -4.49
C ILE A 8 1.75 -15.89 -3.04
N ASP A 9 1.08 -15.19 -2.13
CA ASP A 9 1.13 -15.34 -0.68
C ASP A 9 2.47 -15.00 0.01
N GLU A 10 3.45 -14.44 -0.71
CA GLU A 10 4.62 -13.88 -0.07
C GLU A 10 4.27 -12.57 0.66
N VAL A 11 4.55 -12.54 1.97
CA VAL A 11 4.25 -11.38 2.81
C VAL A 11 5.44 -10.42 2.79
N ARG A 12 5.19 -9.17 2.40
CA ARG A 12 6.14 -8.07 2.46
C ARG A 12 5.72 -7.05 3.49
N GLU A 13 6.68 -6.53 4.24
CA GLU A 13 6.45 -5.38 5.12
C GLU A 13 6.74 -4.09 4.34
N TRP A 14 5.97 -3.03 4.55
CA TRP A 14 6.24 -1.70 3.96
C TRP A 14 6.89 -0.75 4.97
N ASN A 15 6.47 -0.82 6.24
CA ASN A 15 7.09 -0.13 7.37
C ASN A 15 6.87 -0.96 8.65
N SER A 16 7.52 -0.57 9.75
CA SER A 16 7.42 -1.25 11.04
C SER A 16 6.75 -0.37 12.10
N LYS A 17 6.36 -0.98 13.23
CA LYS A 17 5.78 -0.24 14.37
C LYS A 17 6.77 0.78 14.98
N SER A 18 8.06 0.48 14.95
CA SER A 18 9.12 1.36 15.46
C SER A 18 9.45 2.50 14.47
N GLU A 19 9.29 2.25 13.17
CA GLU A 19 9.52 3.23 12.10
C GLU A 19 8.30 3.32 11.16
N PRO A 20 7.15 3.82 11.66
CA PRO A 20 5.94 3.88 10.87
C PRO A 20 6.00 5.03 9.85
N LEU A 21 5.28 4.87 8.74
CA LEU A 21 4.95 6.01 7.88
C LEU A 21 4.23 7.05 8.71
N THR A 22 4.69 8.28 8.63
CA THR A 22 4.20 9.37 9.47
C THR A 22 3.81 10.52 8.57
N GLU A 23 2.57 10.98 8.72
CA GLU A 23 2.07 12.19 8.08
C GLU A 23 1.78 13.24 9.15
N LYS A 24 2.27 14.46 8.93
CA LYS A 24 2.14 15.57 9.88
C LYS A 24 1.64 16.79 9.15
N SER A 25 0.39 17.14 9.38
CA SER A 25 -0.20 18.33 8.79
C SER A 25 -1.33 18.87 9.65
N TYR A 26 -1.56 20.18 9.56
CA TYR A 26 -2.64 20.90 10.25
C TYR A 26 -2.79 20.55 11.73
N GLY A 27 -1.67 20.36 12.44
CA GLY A 27 -1.69 20.02 13.86
C GLY A 27 -2.22 18.61 14.16
N SER A 28 -2.14 17.67 13.22
CA SER A 28 -2.37 16.24 13.51
C SER A 28 -1.17 15.41 13.09
N THR A 29 -1.06 14.21 13.66
CA THR A 29 0.00 13.27 13.29
C THR A 29 -0.57 11.87 13.10
N GLY A 30 -0.74 11.49 11.84
CA GLY A 30 -1.13 10.14 11.44
C GLY A 30 0.11 9.24 11.37
N LYS A 31 -0.02 8.01 11.83
CA LYS A 31 1.03 6.99 11.69
C LYS A 31 0.43 5.71 11.16
N ALA A 32 1.11 5.02 10.26
CA ALA A 32 0.73 3.69 9.82
C ALA A 32 1.94 2.80 9.51
N TYR A 33 1.75 1.49 9.68
CA TYR A 33 2.71 0.46 9.28
C TYR A 33 1.96 -0.83 8.94
N GLY A 34 2.61 -1.80 8.31
CA GLY A 34 1.92 -3.04 8.01
C GLY A 34 2.59 -3.95 7.01
N LYS A 35 1.77 -4.84 6.48
CA LYS A 35 2.12 -5.93 5.59
C LYS A 35 1.33 -5.84 4.30
N TRP A 36 1.83 -6.47 3.27
CA TRP A 36 1.23 -6.56 1.96
C TRP A 36 1.49 -7.94 1.38
N LYS A 37 0.55 -8.45 0.59
CA LYS A 37 0.77 -9.64 -0.26
C LYS A 37 -0.15 -9.62 -1.48
N VAL A 38 0.23 -10.35 -2.51
CA VAL A 38 -0.68 -10.78 -3.57
C VAL A 38 -1.24 -12.15 -3.18
N THR A 39 -2.53 -12.38 -3.34
CA THR A 39 -3.17 -13.66 -2.98
C THR A 39 -4.27 -14.01 -3.97
N GLN A 40 -4.45 -15.30 -4.27
CA GLN A 40 -5.58 -15.76 -5.07
C GLN A 40 -6.81 -15.92 -4.17
N THR A 41 -7.93 -15.37 -4.63
CA THR A 41 -9.23 -15.53 -3.98
C THR A 41 -10.23 -16.15 -4.97
N SER A 42 -11.41 -16.57 -4.49
CA SER A 42 -12.50 -17.02 -5.36
C SER A 42 -12.86 -15.98 -6.44
N ASP A 43 -12.62 -14.70 -6.15
CA ASP A 43 -12.97 -13.56 -6.99
C ASP A 43 -11.75 -13.02 -7.74
N GLY A 44 -10.75 -13.88 -7.97
CA GLY A 44 -9.51 -13.60 -8.70
C GLY A 44 -8.33 -13.20 -7.82
N THR A 45 -7.23 -12.83 -8.47
CA THR A 45 -5.99 -12.38 -7.81
C THR A 45 -6.20 -10.99 -7.20
N LYS A 46 -5.84 -10.83 -5.91
CA LYS A 46 -5.97 -9.58 -5.17
C LYS A 46 -4.62 -9.16 -4.61
N SER A 47 -4.35 -7.87 -4.62
CA SER A 47 -3.31 -7.24 -3.83
C SER A 47 -3.96 -6.76 -2.53
N LYS A 48 -3.44 -7.21 -1.39
CA LYS A 48 -4.02 -6.93 -0.07
C LYS A 48 -2.99 -6.30 0.85
N ALA A 49 -3.32 -5.13 1.37
CA ALA A 49 -2.59 -4.48 2.46
C ALA A 49 -3.29 -4.76 3.79
N TYR A 50 -2.48 -5.10 4.79
CA TYR A 50 -2.85 -5.33 6.17
C TYR A 50 -2.11 -4.29 7.02
N GLY A 51 -2.79 -3.21 7.36
CA GLY A 51 -2.18 -2.06 8.01
C GLY A 51 -2.69 -1.83 9.42
N TYR A 52 -1.84 -1.25 10.24
CA TYR A 52 -2.22 -0.62 11.50
C TYR A 52 -2.03 0.88 11.36
N SER A 53 -3.05 1.66 11.67
CA SER A 53 -2.99 3.12 11.68
C SER A 53 -3.38 3.68 13.05
N LYS A 54 -2.83 4.84 13.40
CA LYS A 54 -3.24 5.60 14.58
C LYS A 54 -3.04 7.10 14.38
N LEU A 55 -3.81 7.88 15.12
CA LEU A 55 -3.68 9.32 15.19
C LEU A 55 -2.98 9.68 16.50
N SER A 56 -1.67 9.92 16.45
CA SER A 56 -0.85 10.16 17.67
C SER A 56 -1.14 11.51 18.31
N TYR A 57 -1.66 12.45 17.54
CA TYR A 57 -2.10 13.77 17.98
C TYR A 57 -3.26 14.20 17.09
N GLN A 58 -4.35 14.67 17.71
CA GLN A 58 -5.60 15.04 17.05
C GLN A 58 -5.86 16.53 17.17
N ALA A 59 -6.05 17.16 16.03
CA ALA A 59 -6.70 18.45 15.91
C ALA A 59 -8.05 18.26 15.20
N ASP A 60 -9.03 19.10 15.53
CA ASP A 60 -10.22 19.41 14.74
C ASP A 60 -10.88 18.23 14.00
N ASN A 61 -11.19 17.13 14.69
CA ASN A 61 -11.93 15.99 14.13
C ASN A 61 -11.26 15.34 12.89
N HIS A 62 -9.93 15.42 12.79
CA HIS A 62 -9.17 14.75 11.74
C HIS A 62 -9.22 13.23 11.90
N LYS A 63 -9.11 12.51 10.78
CA LYS A 63 -9.00 11.05 10.75
C LYS A 63 -7.71 10.61 10.07
N VAL A 64 -7.22 9.44 10.43
CA VAL A 64 -6.11 8.76 9.75
C VAL A 64 -6.65 7.59 8.93
N TYR A 65 -6.00 7.36 7.81
CA TYR A 65 -6.12 6.13 7.04
C TYR A 65 -4.77 5.81 6.36
N PHE A 66 -4.70 4.66 5.70
CA PHE A 66 -3.59 4.37 4.80
C PHE A 66 -4.14 4.10 3.41
N ASP A 67 -3.40 4.52 2.39
CA ASP A 67 -3.73 4.28 0.99
C ASP A 67 -2.78 3.22 0.41
N LEU A 68 -3.38 2.23 -0.25
CA LEU A 68 -2.69 1.19 -1.00
C LEU A 68 -2.78 1.54 -2.48
N ASP A 69 -1.63 1.65 -3.14
CA ASP A 69 -1.53 1.67 -4.59
C ASP A 69 -0.80 0.42 -5.07
N THR A 70 -1.46 -0.38 -5.90
CA THR A 70 -0.91 -1.64 -6.40
C THR A 70 -0.35 -1.44 -7.79
N HIS A 71 0.92 -1.74 -7.94
CA HIS A 71 1.67 -1.51 -9.18
C HIS A 71 1.99 -2.86 -9.81
N LEU A 72 1.43 -3.10 -11.00
CA LEU A 72 1.68 -4.32 -11.78
C LEU A 72 2.67 -4.05 -12.89
N ASN A 73 3.56 -5.01 -13.17
CA ASN A 73 4.63 -4.90 -14.15
C ASN A 73 5.40 -3.57 -14.00
N ALA A 74 5.76 -3.25 -12.75
CA ALA A 74 6.31 -1.97 -12.33
C ALA A 74 7.75 -2.12 -11.82
N GLY A 75 8.70 -2.10 -12.73
CA GLY A 75 10.13 -2.13 -12.48
C GLY A 75 10.63 -0.71 -12.29
N TYR A 76 11.44 -0.47 -11.27
CA TYR A 76 12.24 0.75 -11.20
C TYR A 76 13.38 0.64 -12.21
N CYS A 77 13.64 1.71 -12.96
CA CYS A 77 14.73 1.79 -13.96
C CYS A 77 16.14 1.57 -13.35
N THR A 78 16.26 1.45 -12.03
CA THR A 78 17.52 1.21 -11.31
C THR A 78 17.76 -0.27 -10.97
N GLN A 79 16.76 -1.15 -11.11
CA GLN A 79 16.91 -2.61 -10.94
C GLN A 79 17.03 -3.32 -12.29
N VAL A 80 18.09 -2.99 -13.02
CA VAL A 80 18.36 -3.41 -14.41
C VAL A 80 18.52 -4.93 -14.59
N SER A 81 18.66 -5.71 -13.51
CA SER A 81 19.14 -7.09 -13.64
C SER A 81 18.07 -8.17 -13.80
N LYS A 82 16.77 -7.91 -13.58
CA LYS A 82 15.82 -9.02 -13.61
C LYS A 82 14.51 -8.79 -14.36
N TYR A 83 13.82 -7.66 -14.23
CA TYR A 83 12.47 -7.54 -14.82
C TYR A 83 12.22 -6.11 -15.30
N MET A 84 12.43 -5.86 -16.60
CA MET A 84 11.62 -5.03 -17.51
C MET A 84 12.43 -4.32 -18.59
N SER A 85 11.94 -4.40 -19.83
CA SER A 85 12.17 -3.34 -20.82
C SER A 85 11.56 -2.06 -20.27
N CYS A 86 12.34 -0.98 -20.19
CA CYS A 86 11.92 0.34 -19.69
C CYS A 86 10.83 1.04 -20.55
N SER A 87 10.07 0.30 -21.37
CA SER A 87 9.07 0.78 -22.30
C SER A 87 7.64 0.43 -21.86
N LYS A 88 7.14 1.21 -20.89
CA LYS A 88 5.93 2.04 -20.98
C LYS A 88 4.55 1.53 -21.47
N GLU A 89 4.28 0.27 -21.83
CA GLU A 89 2.94 -0.11 -22.35
C GLU A 89 1.98 -0.89 -21.42
N TYR A 90 2.44 -1.45 -20.29
CA TYR A 90 1.62 -2.38 -19.48
C TYR A 90 1.58 -2.09 -17.98
N TYR A 91 1.79 -0.83 -17.57
CA TYR A 91 1.73 -0.46 -16.16
C TYR A 91 0.27 -0.19 -15.75
N TYR A 92 -0.28 -1.10 -14.95
CA TYR A 92 -1.60 -0.95 -14.33
C TYR A 92 -1.41 -0.56 -12.87
N TYR A 93 -2.09 0.51 -12.47
CA TYR A 93 -2.19 0.92 -11.07
C TYR A 93 -3.65 0.94 -10.65
N LYS A 94 -3.90 0.55 -9.41
CA LYS A 94 -5.20 0.63 -8.77
C LYS A 94 -4.98 0.98 -7.32
N SER A 95 -5.78 1.91 -6.81
CA SER A 95 -5.77 2.29 -5.40
C SER A 95 -6.99 1.78 -4.64
N ASP A 96 -6.80 1.60 -3.33
CA ASP A 96 -7.86 1.39 -2.36
C ASP A 96 -7.39 1.91 -1.00
N GLU A 97 -8.32 2.34 -0.16
CA GLU A 97 -8.04 2.99 1.11
C GLU A 97 -8.47 2.13 2.28
N GLY A 98 -7.69 2.16 3.36
CA GLY A 98 -8.12 1.63 4.64
C GLY A 98 -9.23 2.50 5.25
N LYS A 99 -9.96 1.95 6.24
CA LYS A 99 -11.01 2.70 6.94
C LYS A 99 -10.44 3.94 7.64
N HIS A 100 -11.11 5.08 7.45
CA HIS A 100 -10.83 6.33 8.15
C HIS A 100 -11.26 6.25 9.62
N HIS A 101 -10.40 6.65 10.54
CA HIS A 101 -10.71 6.69 11.97
C HIS A 101 -9.89 7.73 12.73
N ASP A 102 -10.33 8.09 13.93
CA ASP A 102 -9.72 9.09 14.82
C ASP A 102 -8.99 8.49 16.03
N SER A 103 -8.99 7.15 16.17
CA SER A 103 -8.36 6.45 17.29
C SER A 103 -6.87 6.80 17.48
N SER A 104 -6.51 7.06 18.74
CA SER A 104 -5.12 7.23 19.21
C SER A 104 -4.40 5.90 19.48
N ALA A 105 -5.15 4.79 19.58
CA ALA A 105 -4.62 3.44 19.61
C ALA A 105 -4.38 2.91 18.19
N TRP A 106 -3.45 1.96 18.06
CA TRP A 106 -3.23 1.26 16.80
C TRP A 106 -4.47 0.44 16.41
N THR A 107 -5.11 0.83 15.31
CA THR A 107 -6.29 0.18 14.75
C THR A 107 -5.90 -0.59 13.51
N TYR A 108 -6.28 -1.87 13.45
CA TYR A 108 -6.08 -2.71 12.29
C TYR A 108 -7.12 -2.42 11.21
N ASN A 109 -6.66 -2.24 9.97
CA ASN A 109 -7.51 -2.08 8.80
C ASN A 109 -6.89 -2.78 7.58
N THR A 110 -7.70 -2.97 6.54
CA THR A 110 -7.27 -3.56 5.27
C THR A 110 -7.65 -2.67 4.10
N ALA A 111 -6.83 -2.68 3.07
CA ALA A 111 -7.16 -2.16 1.74
C ALA A 111 -6.83 -3.23 0.70
N GLN A 112 -7.61 -3.31 -0.37
CA GLN A 112 -7.42 -4.33 -1.39
C GLN A 112 -7.75 -3.84 -2.81
N THR A 113 -6.94 -4.30 -3.75
CA THR A 113 -7.15 -4.00 -5.17
C THR A 113 -7.21 -5.30 -5.97
N GLY A 114 -7.90 -5.25 -7.11
CA GLY A 114 -7.90 -6.34 -8.07
C GLY A 114 -6.61 -6.33 -8.89
N VAL A 115 -6.06 -7.51 -9.14
CA VAL A 115 -4.82 -7.71 -9.89
C VAL A 115 -5.12 -8.61 -11.09
N THR A 116 -4.65 -8.23 -12.28
CA THR A 116 -4.80 -9.08 -13.47
C THR A 116 -3.97 -10.35 -13.34
N GLY A 117 -4.51 -11.49 -13.76
CA GLY A 117 -3.79 -12.76 -13.79
C GLY A 117 -2.68 -12.83 -14.86
N ALA A 118 -2.57 -11.80 -15.72
CA ALA A 118 -1.61 -11.72 -16.81
C ALA A 118 -0.36 -10.88 -16.49
N ALA A 119 -0.24 -10.34 -15.28
CA ALA A 119 0.98 -9.63 -14.87
C ALA A 119 1.91 -10.58 -14.13
N ASP A 120 3.21 -10.44 -14.39
CA ASP A 120 4.26 -11.33 -13.89
C ASP A 120 4.99 -10.72 -12.69
N TYR A 121 4.62 -9.50 -12.28
CA TYR A 121 5.27 -8.78 -11.19
C TYR A 121 4.32 -7.80 -10.51
N ALA A 122 4.37 -7.72 -9.17
CA ALA A 122 3.60 -6.77 -8.39
C ALA A 122 4.41 -6.18 -7.25
N ARG A 123 4.08 -4.93 -6.88
CA ARG A 123 4.51 -4.27 -5.65
C ARG A 123 3.39 -3.38 -5.11
N ALA A 124 3.45 -3.02 -3.82
CA ALA A 124 2.58 -2.02 -3.23
C ALA A 124 3.33 -0.72 -2.98
N GLY A 125 2.68 0.40 -3.29
CA GLY A 125 3.00 1.73 -2.78
C GLY A 125 2.04 2.09 -1.64
N MET A 126 2.57 2.36 -0.46
CA MET A 126 1.80 2.66 0.74
C MET A 126 2.02 4.10 1.18
N ALA A 127 0.95 4.80 1.55
CA ALA A 127 1.02 6.10 2.21
C ALA A 127 0.12 6.12 3.44
N THR A 128 0.49 6.90 4.46
CA THR A 128 -0.41 7.28 5.55
C THR A 128 -1.03 8.62 5.21
N CYS A 129 -2.34 8.77 5.35
CA CYS A 129 -3.03 10.00 5.02
C CYS A 129 -3.86 10.52 6.20
N LEU A 130 -4.09 11.83 6.20
CA LEU A 130 -4.94 12.56 7.12
C LEU A 130 -6.13 13.12 6.36
N ASP A 131 -7.32 12.66 6.73
CA ASP A 131 -8.61 13.22 6.30
C ASP A 131 -8.94 14.42 7.18
N ILE A 132 -9.04 15.58 6.54
CA ILE A 132 -9.14 16.88 7.19
C ILE A 132 -10.47 17.52 6.79
N PRO A 133 -11.37 17.81 7.75
CA PRO A 133 -12.64 18.44 7.46
C PRO A 133 -12.49 19.74 6.65
N ALA A 134 -13.23 19.81 5.53
CA ALA A 134 -13.26 20.96 4.62
C ALA A 134 -11.90 21.36 4.00
N ARG A 135 -10.93 20.43 3.95
CA ARG A 135 -9.63 20.63 3.28
C ARG A 135 -9.24 19.38 2.50
N PRO A 136 -8.30 19.48 1.56
CA PRO A 136 -7.72 18.30 0.92
C PRO A 136 -6.94 17.46 1.93
N ASP A 137 -7.07 16.15 1.79
CA ASP A 137 -6.30 15.19 2.56
C ASP A 137 -4.80 15.37 2.30
N THR A 138 -3.98 15.21 3.34
CA THR A 138 -2.53 15.20 3.18
C THR A 138 -2.01 13.80 3.43
N CYS A 139 -1.03 13.40 2.66
CA CYS A 139 -0.46 12.06 2.73
C CYS A 139 1.05 12.14 2.89
N SER A 140 1.59 11.15 3.60
CA SER A 140 3.01 10.89 3.56
C SER A 140 3.43 10.61 2.12
N GLY A 141 4.71 10.83 1.80
CA GLY A 141 5.28 10.24 0.59
C GLY A 141 5.06 8.72 0.58
N ARG A 142 4.85 8.14 -0.61
CA ARG A 142 4.67 6.69 -0.75
C ARG A 142 5.98 5.96 -0.48
N THR A 143 5.95 4.95 0.37
CA THR A 143 6.98 3.90 0.41
C THR A 143 6.54 2.72 -0.40
N TYR A 144 7.51 1.96 -0.92
CA TYR A 144 7.24 0.84 -1.79
C TYR A 144 7.79 -0.43 -1.18
N THR A 145 6.98 -1.49 -1.20
CA THR A 145 7.47 -2.81 -0.83
C THR A 145 8.51 -3.29 -1.84
N ALA A 146 9.37 -4.21 -1.42
CA ALA A 146 10.03 -5.08 -2.38
C ALA A 146 8.95 -5.75 -3.24
N GLY A 147 9.00 -5.57 -4.55
CA GLY A 147 8.10 -6.29 -5.44
C GLY A 147 8.64 -7.69 -5.76
N GLY A 148 7.77 -8.54 -6.28
CA GLY A 148 8.09 -9.92 -6.58
C GLY A 148 7.36 -10.41 -7.83
N LYS A 149 7.90 -11.46 -8.44
CA LYS A 149 7.21 -12.16 -9.52
C LYS A 149 6.08 -12.99 -8.95
N TYR A 150 4.82 -12.69 -9.24
CA TYR A 150 3.69 -13.42 -8.70
C TYR A 150 3.01 -14.29 -9.74
#